data_AF-A0A2S5B8Q4-F1
#
_entry.id   AF-A0A2S5B8Q4-F1
#
_cell.length_a   1.000
_cell.length_b   1.000
_cell.length_c   1.000
_cell.angle_alpha   90.00
_cell.angle_beta   90.00
_cell.angle_gamma   90.00
#
_symmetry.space_group_name_H-M   'P 1'
#
loop_
_entity.id
_entity.type
_entity.pdbx_description
1 polymer ?
#
loop_
_entity_poly.entity_id
_entity_poly.type
_entity_poly.pdbx_seq_one_letter_code
_entity_poly.pdbx_strand_id
1 'polypeptide(L)'
;MSASYARLAAEHASSPPFTPFVPRSALQPLAIILLVAAFILTFAFSTLGSTSTRRRTTSSGKSTAQQPTSTVGKELVLGGAASVAGGVGLVLAFCAIGANV
;
A
#
# COMPACT_ATOMS: atom_id res chain seq x y z
N MET A 1 -38.80 -25.72 -4.32
CA MET A 1 -38.09 -24.44 -4.03
C MET A 1 -38.93 -23.64 -3.04
N SER A 2 -38.32 -23.08 -2.00
CA SER A 2 -39.05 -22.26 -1.01
C SER A 2 -39.44 -20.91 -1.63
N ALA A 3 -40.60 -20.36 -1.22
CA ALA A 3 -41.08 -19.06 -1.69
C ALA A 3 -40.07 -17.93 -1.43
N SER A 4 -39.32 -18.02 -0.32
CA SER A 4 -38.26 -17.08 0.04
C SER A 4 -37.12 -17.09 -0.97
N TYR A 5 -36.71 -18.26 -1.46
CA TYR A 5 -35.65 -18.38 -2.48
C TYR A 5 -36.08 -17.77 -3.83
N ALA A 6 -37.32 -18.01 -4.25
CA ALA A 6 -37.86 -17.44 -5.48
C ALA A 6 -37.85 -15.90 -5.46
N ARG A 7 -38.12 -15.30 -4.29
CA ARG A 7 -38.03 -13.85 -4.09
C ARG A 7 -36.59 -13.34 -4.17
N LEU A 8 -35.64 -14.00 -3.50
CA LEU A 8 -34.21 -13.65 -3.56
C LEU A 8 -33.64 -13.76 -4.97
N ALA A 9 -34.06 -14.77 -5.74
CA ALA A 9 -33.65 -14.95 -7.12
C ALA A 9 -34.18 -13.83 -8.03
N ALA A 10 -35.44 -13.40 -7.82
CA ALA A 10 -36.03 -12.27 -8.54
C ALA A 10 -35.32 -10.95 -8.20
N GLU A 11 -34.99 -10.73 -6.92
CA GLU A 11 -34.22 -9.55 -6.48
C GLU A 11 -32.81 -9.56 -7.07
N HIS A 12 -32.08 -10.68 -7.04
CA HIS A 12 -30.76 -10.81 -7.63
C HIS A 12 -30.77 -10.58 -9.15
N ALA A 13 -31.78 -11.11 -9.86
CA ALA A 13 -31.93 -10.91 -11.31
C ALA A 13 -32.20 -9.44 -11.69
N SER A 14 -32.81 -8.66 -10.80
CA SER A 14 -33.06 -7.23 -11.00
C SER A 14 -31.88 -6.33 -10.66
N SER A 15 -30.87 -6.86 -9.95
CA SER A 15 -29.72 -6.08 -9.51
C SER A 15 -28.68 -5.91 -10.63
N PRO A 16 -27.99 -4.75 -10.70
CA PRO A 16 -26.96 -4.53 -11.70
C PRO A 16 -25.75 -5.44 -11.45
N PRO A 17 -25.05 -5.88 -12.52
CA PRO A 17 -23.85 -6.69 -12.38
C PRO A 17 -22.73 -5.90 -11.67
N PHE A 18 -21.94 -6.62 -10.88
CA PHE A 18 -20.80 -6.03 -10.17
C PHE A 18 -19.76 -5.49 -11.15
N THR A 19 -19.47 -4.20 -11.06
CA THR A 19 -18.36 -3.57 -11.77
C THR A 19 -17.20 -3.39 -10.79
N PRO A 20 -16.07 -4.10 -10.96
CA PRO A 20 -14.94 -3.95 -10.05
C PRO A 20 -14.36 -2.53 -10.17
N PHE A 21 -13.99 -1.95 -9.03
CA PHE A 21 -13.39 -0.62 -8.98
C PHE A 21 -12.06 -0.56 -9.76
N VAL A 22 -11.32 -1.66 -9.82
CA VAL A 22 -10.07 -1.80 -10.58
C VAL A 22 -10.20 -2.94 -11.58
N PRO A 23 -10.06 -2.70 -12.91
CA PRO A 23 -10.10 -3.76 -13.91
C PRO A 23 -8.84 -4.62 -13.85
N ARG A 24 -8.98 -5.92 -14.17
CA ARG A 24 -7.88 -6.91 -14.12
C ARG A 24 -6.65 -6.49 -14.93
N SER A 25 -6.86 -5.84 -16.07
CA SER A 25 -5.77 -5.35 -16.94
C SER A 25 -4.95 -4.22 -16.32
N ALA A 26 -5.49 -3.49 -15.34
CA ALA A 26 -4.80 -2.39 -14.67
C ALA A 26 -4.03 -2.82 -13.41
N LEU A 27 -4.29 -4.02 -12.88
CA LEU A 27 -3.66 -4.53 -11.65
C LEU A 27 -2.13 -4.59 -11.75
N GLN A 28 -1.63 -5.24 -12.80
CA GLN A 28 -0.19 -5.45 -12.99
C GLN A 28 0.59 -4.13 -13.17
N PRO A 29 0.21 -3.20 -14.07
CA PRO A 29 0.94 -1.94 -14.18
C PRO A 29 0.83 -1.09 -12.90
N LEU A 30 -0.32 -1.04 -12.22
CA LEU A 30 -0.45 -0.29 -10.96
C LEU A 30 0.43 -0.86 -9.85
N ALA A 31 0.49 -2.18 -9.71
CA ALA A 31 1.33 -2.83 -8.71
C ALA A 31 2.81 -2.49 -8.94
N ILE A 32 3.29 -2.60 -10.19
CA ILE A 32 4.68 -2.29 -10.54
C ILE A 32 5.00 -0.82 -10.25
N ILE A 33 4.14 0.11 -10.67
CA ILE A 33 4.37 1.55 -10.45
C ILE A 33 4.41 1.87 -8.95
N LEU A 34 3.49 1.34 -8.15
CA LEU A 34 3.46 1.60 -6.71
C LEU A 34 4.63 0.96 -5.97
N LEU A 35 5.05 -0.26 -6.34
CA LEU A 35 6.23 -0.91 -5.76
C LEU A 35 7.53 -0.18 -6.11
N VAL A 36 7.68 0.23 -7.37
CA VAL A 36 8.85 1.01 -7.81
C VAL A 36 8.87 2.36 -7.08
N ALA A 37 7.73 3.05 -6.99
CA ALA A 37 7.62 4.31 -6.26
C ALA A 37 7.97 4.13 -4.78
N ALA A 38 7.44 3.10 -4.11
CA ALA A 38 7.76 2.79 -2.72
C ALA A 38 9.25 2.47 -2.52
N PHE A 39 9.86 1.73 -3.45
CA PHE A 39 11.28 1.44 -3.43
C PHE A 39 12.13 2.71 -3.59
N ILE A 40 11.81 3.58 -4.55
CA ILE A 40 12.49 4.87 -4.74
C ILE A 40 12.31 5.76 -3.51
N LEU A 41 11.12 5.81 -2.91
CA LEU A 41 10.86 6.65 -1.73
C LEU A 41 11.63 6.14 -0.49
N THR A 42 11.69 4.82 -0.32
CA THR A 42 12.49 4.18 0.74
C THR A 42 13.99 4.37 0.51
N PHE A 43 14.43 4.26 -0.74
CA PHE A 43 15.82 4.51 -1.12
C PHE A 43 16.19 5.97 -0.89
N ALA A 44 15.37 6.93 -1.33
CA ALA A 44 15.56 8.36 -1.13
C ALA A 44 15.66 8.70 0.36
N PHE A 45 14.78 8.12 1.19
CA PHE A 45 14.86 8.27 2.65
C PHE A 45 16.19 7.70 3.20
N SER A 46 16.58 6.51 2.74
CA SER A 46 17.81 5.84 3.19
C SER A 46 19.09 6.55 2.74
N THR A 47 19.10 7.17 1.56
CA THR A 47 20.27 7.89 1.02
C THR A 47 20.36 9.33 1.51
N LEU A 48 19.26 10.07 1.59
CA LEU A 48 19.25 11.46 2.05
C LEU A 48 19.36 11.57 3.58
N GLY A 49 18.84 10.59 4.33
CA GLY A 49 18.94 10.55 5.79
C GLY A 49 20.36 10.39 6.35
N SER A 50 21.34 10.04 5.51
CA SER A 50 22.73 9.80 5.95
C SER A 50 23.55 11.09 6.16
N THR A 51 23.07 12.25 5.71
CA THR A 51 23.83 13.52 5.83
C THR A 51 23.71 14.21 7.19
N SER A 52 22.81 13.75 8.07
CA SER A 52 22.70 14.27 9.43
C SER A 52 22.52 13.12 10.42
N THR A 53 23.57 12.34 10.67
CA THR A 53 23.94 11.76 11.99
C THR A 53 25.01 10.70 11.77
N ARG A 54 26.26 11.16 11.63
CA ARG A 54 27.42 10.37 12.08
C ARG A 54 27.34 10.29 13.61
N ARG A 55 26.57 9.35 14.16
CA ARG A 55 26.69 8.99 15.58
C ARG A 55 26.56 7.48 15.78
N ARG A 56 27.71 6.84 15.54
CA ARG A 56 28.16 5.59 16.14
C ARG A 56 27.83 5.58 17.64
N THR A 57 26.98 4.66 18.10
CA THR A 57 27.18 3.87 19.33
C THR A 57 26.13 2.75 19.42
N THR A 58 26.62 1.52 19.23
CA THR A 58 26.30 0.28 19.98
C THR A 58 24.84 -0.18 20.13
N SER A 59 24.54 -1.29 19.43
CA SER A 59 23.68 -2.43 19.83
C SER A 59 22.75 -2.24 21.03
N SER A 60 21.45 -2.09 20.76
CA SER A 60 20.33 -2.77 21.43
C SER A 60 19.05 -1.97 21.19
N GLY A 61 18.06 -2.62 20.55
CA GLY A 61 16.65 -2.28 20.73
C GLY A 61 16.11 -1.04 19.99
N LYS A 62 15.07 -1.27 19.20
CA LYS A 62 13.95 -0.34 18.94
C LYS A 62 14.31 0.91 18.14
N SER A 63 14.09 0.82 16.82
CA SER A 63 14.11 1.93 15.84
C SER A 63 13.11 3.03 16.23
N THR A 64 13.51 3.86 17.19
CA THR A 64 12.83 5.10 17.56
C THR A 64 13.73 6.19 17.01
N ALA A 65 13.55 6.53 15.73
CA ALA A 65 14.30 7.60 15.09
C ALA A 65 13.84 8.93 15.71
N GLN A 66 14.66 9.41 16.64
CA GLN A 66 14.54 10.70 17.31
C GLN A 66 14.85 11.81 16.31
N GLN A 67 13.82 12.59 15.98
CA GLN A 67 13.79 13.56 14.89
C GLN A 67 13.84 14.99 15.47
N PRO A 68 14.78 15.87 15.05
CA PRO A 68 14.78 17.27 15.43
C PRO A 68 13.63 18.02 14.73
N THR A 69 12.96 18.90 15.48
CA THR A 69 11.54 19.26 15.38
C THR A 69 11.10 20.07 14.14
N SER A 70 12.00 20.47 13.24
CA SER A 70 11.66 21.25 12.04
C SER A 70 11.63 20.45 10.73
N THR A 71 12.32 19.30 10.68
CA THR A 71 12.37 18.42 9.49
C THR A 71 11.34 17.29 9.58
N VAL A 72 10.68 17.16 10.75
CA VAL A 72 9.77 16.07 11.09
C VAL A 72 8.63 15.92 10.09
N GLY A 73 8.03 17.03 9.70
CA GLY A 73 6.87 17.01 8.82
C GLY A 73 7.15 16.36 7.47
N LYS A 74 8.32 16.65 6.87
CA LYS A 74 8.69 16.11 5.56
C LYS A 74 9.04 14.64 5.62
N GLU A 75 9.83 14.24 6.62
CA GLU A 75 10.23 12.84 6.83
C GLU A 75 9.03 11.95 7.18
N LEU A 76 8.09 12.45 7.99
CA LEU A 76 6.87 11.73 8.34
C LEU A 76 5.94 11.55 7.14
N VAL A 77 5.78 12.60 6.33
CA VAL A 77 4.99 12.55 5.09
C VAL A 77 5.64 11.60 4.09
N LEU A 78 6.96 11.63 3.94
CA LEU A 78 7.68 10.79 2.99
C LEU A 78 7.65 9.32 3.42
N GLY A 79 7.93 9.04 4.69
CA GLY A 79 7.82 7.69 5.25
C GLY A 79 6.39 7.15 5.22
N GLY A 80 5.41 8.01 5.51
CA GLY A 80 3.99 7.67 5.41
C GLY A 80 3.58 7.32 3.98
N ALA A 81 3.96 8.16 3.00
CA ALA A 81 3.70 7.90 1.60
C ALA A 81 4.37 6.61 1.10
N ALA A 82 5.59 6.31 1.55
CA ALA A 82 6.30 5.08 1.20
C ALA A 82 5.57 3.85 1.75
N SER A 83 5.10 3.92 2.99
CA SER A 83 4.37 2.84 3.65
C SER A 83 3.03 2.55 2.96
N VAL A 84 2.26 3.60 2.65
CA VAL A 84 0.96 3.44 1.96
C VAL A 84 1.17 2.93 0.54
N ALA A 85 2.11 3.51 -0.23
CA ALA A 85 2.40 3.06 -1.59
C ALA A 85 2.89 1.60 -1.62
N GLY A 86 3.77 1.21 -0.68
CA GLY A 86 4.25 -0.16 -0.56
C GLY A 86 3.13 -1.14 -0.19
N GLY A 87 2.28 -0.77 0.78
CA GLY A 87 1.14 -1.59 1.19
C GLY A 87 0.13 -1.81 0.06
N VAL A 88 -0.32 -0.72 -0.58
CA VAL A 88 -1.26 -0.81 -1.71
C VAL A 88 -0.63 -1.54 -2.90
N GLY A 89 0.64 -1.28 -3.21
CA GLY A 89 1.37 -1.97 -4.26
C GLY A 89 1.47 -3.48 -4.03
N LEU A 90 1.72 -3.91 -2.79
CA LEU A 90 1.77 -5.33 -2.42
C LEU A 90 0.41 -6.03 -2.59
N VAL A 91 -0.68 -5.40 -2.13
CA VAL A 91 -2.04 -5.95 -2.28
C VAL A 91 -2.38 -6.11 -3.76
N LEU A 92 -2.11 -5.10 -4.58
CA LEU A 92 -2.37 -5.17 -6.03
C LEU A 92 -1.48 -6.23 -6.72
N ALA A 93 -0.23 -6.42 -6.27
CA ALA A 93 0.62 -7.49 -6.78
C ALA A 93 0.06 -8.88 -6.46
N PHE A 94 -0.46 -9.07 -5.24
CA PHE A 94 -1.12 -10.32 -4.84
C PHE A 94 -2.38 -10.58 -5.67
N CYS A 95 -3.21 -9.54 -5.85
CA CYS A 95 -4.37 -9.58 -6.75
C CYS A 95 -3.98 -9.89 -8.20
N ALA A 96 -2.83 -9.39 -8.69
CA ALA A 96 -2.34 -9.65 -10.04
C ALA A 96 -1.94 -11.13 -10.24
N ILE A 97 -1.42 -11.79 -9.21
CA ILE A 97 -1.06 -13.23 -9.23
C ILE A 97 -2.30 -14.13 -9.10
N GLY A 98 -3.47 -13.55 -8.82
CA GLY A 98 -4.74 -14.27 -8.68
C GLY A 98 -5.05 -14.72 -7.25
N ALA A 99 -4.21 -14.35 -6.29
CA ALA A 99 -4.49 -14.52 -4.88
C ALA A 99 -5.39 -13.36 -4.42
N ASN A 100 -6.70 -13.57 -4.52
CA ASN A 100 -7.71 -12.58 -4.14
C ASN A 100 -7.94 -12.64 -2.63
N VAL A 101 -7.53 -11.59 -1.91
CA VAL A 101 -7.81 -11.37 -0.47
C VAL A 101 -9.22 -10.85 -0.23
#